data_AF-A0A5Q4ZQS0-F1
#
_entry.id   AF-A0A5Q4ZQS0-F1
#
_cell.length_a   1.000
_cell.length_b   1.000
_cell.length_c   1.000
_cell.angle_alpha   90.00
_cell.angle_beta   90.00
_cell.angle_gamma   90.00
#
_symmetry.space_group_name_H-M   'P 1'
#
loop_
_entity.id
_entity.type
_entity.pdbx_description
1 polymer ?
#
loop_
_entity_poly.entity_id
_entity_poly.type
_entity_poly.pdbx_seq_one_letter_code
_entity_poly.pdbx_strand_id
1 'polypeptide(L)'
;MSAQLVERWEGAAKGGRYQIDVLRFEPRPGREFFDIRLMRDAKQYGSTVARSPAEARDRVQHAVDWALSYGPAPYKRTYRDAKLAPVVRDSEPLLTAQANRFELAARLALFLVARTGDRLAKWQGTLLAAEQRALFGRFFGKGTLTIDGTRERIKHSVTRSFGMGREVTADVAWSDL
;
A
#
# COMPACT_ATOMS: atom_id res chain seq x y z
N MET A 1 -12.66 31.29 -12.26
CA MET A 1 -12.17 30.48 -11.12
C MET A 1 -10.81 29.93 -11.50
N SER A 2 -9.74 30.38 -10.85
CA SER A 2 -8.39 29.89 -11.11
C SER A 2 -8.14 28.62 -10.27
N ALA A 3 -7.91 27.49 -10.95
CA ALA A 3 -7.43 26.28 -10.29
C ALA A 3 -5.90 26.36 -10.22
N GLN A 4 -5.34 26.24 -9.02
CA GLN A 4 -3.90 26.28 -8.79
C GLN A 4 -3.37 24.86 -8.63
N LEU A 5 -2.33 24.50 -9.40
CA LEU A 5 -1.59 23.26 -9.15
C LEU A 5 -0.90 23.35 -7.80
N VAL A 6 -1.23 22.42 -6.90
CA VAL A 6 -0.74 22.38 -5.52
C VAL A 6 0.09 21.15 -5.22
N GLU A 7 -0.01 20.09 -6.03
CA GLU A 7 0.85 18.91 -5.92
C GLU A 7 0.92 18.16 -7.25
N ARG A 8 2.10 17.58 -7.54
CA ARG A 8 2.32 16.74 -8.72
C ARG A 8 3.19 15.53 -8.39
N TRP A 9 2.76 14.38 -8.88
CA TRP A 9 3.53 13.13 -8.87
C TRP A 9 3.72 12.64 -10.29
N GLU A 10 4.91 12.19 -10.64
CA GLU A 10 5.23 11.65 -11.95
C GLU A 10 5.97 10.32 -11.80
N GLY A 11 5.62 9.34 -12.64
CA GLY A 11 6.29 8.04 -12.66
C GLY A 11 6.24 7.44 -14.06
N ALA A 12 7.30 6.76 -14.48
CA ALA A 12 7.37 6.10 -15.79
C ALA A 12 7.37 4.59 -15.62
N ALA A 13 6.32 3.90 -16.05
CA ALA A 13 6.26 2.43 -16.01
C ALA A 13 6.30 1.84 -17.43
N LYS A 14 6.42 0.51 -17.54
CA LYS A 14 6.32 -0.21 -18.84
C LYS A 14 5.06 0.14 -19.65
N GLY A 15 4.01 0.61 -18.97
CA GLY A 15 2.75 1.03 -19.59
C GLY A 15 2.65 2.51 -20.01
N GLY A 16 3.70 3.32 -19.85
CA GLY A 16 3.68 4.75 -20.21
C GLY A 16 4.03 5.67 -19.03
N ARG A 17 3.92 6.98 -19.27
CA ARG A 17 4.17 8.02 -18.25
C ARG A 17 2.89 8.30 -17.48
N TYR A 18 2.92 8.03 -16.19
CA TYR A 18 1.83 8.32 -15.26
C TYR A 18 2.11 9.63 -14.54
N GLN A 19 1.05 10.41 -14.36
CA GLN A 19 1.13 11.69 -13.67
C GLN A 19 -0.15 11.88 -12.83
N ILE A 20 0.01 12.37 -11.61
CA ILE A 20 -1.08 12.73 -10.71
C ILE A 20 -0.96 14.22 -10.43
N ASP A 21 -1.94 14.99 -10.86
CA ASP A 21 -2.01 16.44 -10.63
C ASP A 21 -3.09 16.74 -9.59
N VAL A 22 -2.74 17.52 -8.57
CA VAL A 22 -3.70 18.00 -7.58
C VAL A 22 -3.88 19.48 -7.80
N LEU A 23 -5.10 19.89 -8.16
CA LEU A 23 -5.48 21.27 -8.39
C LEU A 23 -6.36 21.75 -7.24
N ARG A 24 -5.93 22.80 -6.53
CA ARG A 24 -6.78 23.49 -5.56
C ARG A 24 -7.63 24.52 -6.27
N PHE A 25 -8.92 24.56 -5.94
CA PHE A 25 -9.81 25.62 -6.40
C PHE A 25 -10.83 25.96 -5.31
N GLU A 26 -11.36 27.17 -5.38
CA GLU A 26 -12.26 27.72 -4.36
C GLU A 26 -13.54 28.20 -5.04
N PRO A 27 -14.59 27.36 -5.11
CA PRO A 27 -15.85 27.71 -5.76
C PRO A 27 -16.68 28.69 -4.92
N ARG A 28 -16.43 28.78 -3.60
CA ARG A 28 -17.01 29.76 -2.68
C ARG A 28 -15.93 30.24 -1.70
N PRO A 29 -15.92 31.53 -1.33
CA PRO A 29 -14.98 32.05 -0.33
C PRO A 29 -15.01 31.23 0.96
N GLY A 30 -13.84 30.86 1.47
CA GLY A 30 -13.63 30.05 2.67
C GLY A 30 -13.76 28.54 2.47
N ARG A 31 -14.05 28.03 1.26
CA ARG A 31 -14.24 26.59 1.03
C ARG A 31 -13.36 26.06 -0.10
N GLU A 32 -12.22 25.52 0.28
CA GLU A 32 -11.24 24.91 -0.64
C GLU A 32 -11.68 23.51 -1.08
N PHE A 33 -11.51 23.22 -2.36
CA PHE A 33 -11.67 21.89 -2.95
C PHE A 33 -10.39 21.51 -3.70
N PHE A 34 -10.16 20.20 -3.85
CA PHE A 34 -8.99 19.66 -4.51
C PHE A 34 -9.43 18.69 -5.61
N ASP A 35 -9.14 19.02 -6.86
CA ASP A 35 -9.35 18.14 -8.02
C ASP A 35 -8.08 17.32 -8.25
N ILE A 36 -8.18 16.02 -8.01
CA ILE A 36 -7.08 15.06 -8.19
C ILE A 36 -7.27 14.42 -9.55
N ARG A 37 -6.37 14.72 -10.48
CA ARG A 37 -6.38 14.24 -11.86
C ARG A 37 -5.34 13.15 -12.06
N LEU A 38 -5.80 12.04 -12.62
CA LEU A 38 -4.94 10.93 -13.02
C LEU A 38 -4.71 11.03 -14.53
N MET A 39 -3.44 11.09 -14.90
CA MET A 39 -2.99 11.23 -16.28
C MET A 39 -2.08 10.08 -16.68
N ARG A 40 -2.20 9.66 -17.94
CA ARG A 40 -1.33 8.68 -18.60
C ARG A 40 -0.98 9.21 -19.98
N ASP A 41 0.31 9.33 -20.28
CA ASP A 41 0.83 9.85 -21.55
C ASP A 41 0.18 11.21 -21.93
N ALA A 42 0.12 12.13 -20.95
CA ALA A 42 -0.53 13.44 -21.04
C ALA A 42 -2.06 13.44 -21.30
N LYS A 43 -2.72 12.28 -21.24
CA LYS A 43 -4.18 12.17 -21.30
C LYS A 43 -4.76 11.89 -19.92
N GLN A 44 -5.72 12.71 -19.51
CA GLN A 44 -6.51 12.46 -18.30
C GLN A 44 -7.41 11.24 -18.53
N TYR A 45 -7.33 10.26 -17.63
CA TYR A 45 -8.20 9.08 -17.64
C TYR A 45 -9.10 8.99 -16.40
N GLY A 46 -8.85 9.82 -15.39
CA GLY A 46 -9.68 9.92 -14.20
C GLY A 46 -9.54 11.26 -13.50
N SER A 47 -10.60 11.70 -12.82
CA SER A 47 -10.56 12.80 -11.88
C SER A 47 -11.43 12.52 -10.68
N THR A 48 -11.09 13.10 -9.54
CA THR A 48 -11.83 12.92 -8.30
C THR A 48 -11.65 14.15 -7.42
N VAL A 49 -12.76 14.71 -6.94
CA VAL A 49 -12.77 15.97 -6.16
C VAL A 49 -12.84 15.66 -4.66
N ALA A 50 -11.83 16.07 -3.90
CA ALA A 50 -11.82 16.05 -2.44
C ALA A 50 -12.31 17.39 -1.87
N ARG A 51 -13.01 17.32 -0.73
CA ARG A 51 -13.71 18.45 -0.10
C ARG A 51 -12.97 19.01 1.11
N SER A 52 -11.84 18.39 1.47
CA SER A 52 -10.97 18.82 2.55
C SER A 52 -9.51 18.47 2.24
N PRO A 53 -8.52 19.15 2.88
CA PRO A 53 -7.12 18.81 2.72
C PRO A 53 -6.78 17.38 3.18
N ALA A 54 -7.42 16.89 4.25
CA ALA A 54 -7.19 15.52 4.76
C ALA A 54 -7.67 14.46 3.76
N GLU A 55 -8.89 14.62 3.25
CA GLU A 55 -9.44 13.74 2.21
C GLU A 55 -8.61 13.80 0.92
N ALA A 56 -8.08 14.97 0.58
CA ALA A 56 -7.19 15.12 -0.58
C ALA A 56 -5.91 14.30 -0.40
N ARG A 57 -5.28 14.34 0.79
CA ARG A 57 -4.08 13.54 1.11
C ARG A 57 -4.35 12.04 1.00
N ASP A 58 -5.42 11.55 1.61
CA ASP A 58 -5.75 10.11 1.60
C ASP A 58 -5.97 9.60 0.17
N ARG A 59 -6.64 10.40 -0.67
CA ARG A 59 -6.89 10.05 -2.07
C ARG A 59 -5.65 10.11 -2.94
N VAL A 60 -4.77 11.10 -2.71
CA VAL A 60 -3.47 11.18 -3.38
C VAL A 60 -2.62 9.96 -2.99
N GLN A 61 -2.56 9.61 -1.71
CA GLN A 61 -1.83 8.44 -1.24
C GLN A 61 -2.37 7.15 -1.86
N HIS A 62 -3.70 6.96 -1.86
CA HIS A 62 -4.32 5.81 -2.51
C HIS A 62 -4.01 5.74 -4.02
N ALA A 63 -4.01 6.88 -4.71
CA ALA A 63 -3.65 6.92 -6.13
C ALA A 63 -2.17 6.57 -6.37
N VAL A 64 -1.26 7.05 -5.52
CA VAL A 64 0.17 6.70 -5.57
C VAL A 64 0.38 5.21 -5.27
N ASP A 65 -0.25 4.67 -4.23
CA ASP A 65 -0.16 3.25 -3.86
C ASP A 65 -0.71 2.34 -4.96
N TRP A 66 -1.85 2.72 -5.55
CA TRP A 66 -2.41 2.05 -6.71
C TRP A 66 -1.42 2.09 -7.88
N ALA A 67 -0.85 3.26 -8.18
CA ALA A 67 0.08 3.42 -9.29
C ALA A 67 1.41 2.66 -9.09
N LEU A 68 1.90 2.56 -7.86
CA LEU A 68 3.05 1.72 -7.47
C LEU A 68 2.76 0.22 -7.62
N SER A 69 1.51 -0.20 -7.45
CA SER A 69 1.12 -1.60 -7.63
C SER A 69 1.19 -2.10 -9.07
N TYR A 70 1.13 -1.20 -10.08
CA TYR A 70 1.18 -1.54 -11.51
C TYR A 70 2.59 -1.47 -12.12
N GLY A 71 3.61 -0.98 -11.42
CA GLY A 71 4.97 -0.96 -11.97
C GLY A 71 6.06 -0.52 -10.99
N PRO A 72 7.32 -0.98 -11.18
CA PRO A 72 8.42 -0.82 -10.22
C PRO A 72 9.08 0.58 -10.23
N ALA A 73 8.49 1.58 -10.89
CA ALA A 73 9.14 2.86 -11.04
C ALA A 73 8.83 3.78 -9.84
N PRO A 74 9.85 4.38 -9.21
CA PRO A 74 9.64 5.31 -8.12
C PRO A 74 8.94 6.56 -8.66
N TYR A 75 7.69 6.79 -8.22
CA TYR A 75 7.01 8.05 -8.49
C TYR A 75 7.78 9.17 -7.81
N LYS A 76 8.28 10.13 -8.59
CA LYS A 76 8.96 11.32 -8.08
C LYS A 76 7.93 12.40 -7.83
N ARG A 77 7.90 12.90 -6.60
CA ARG A 77 7.06 14.04 -6.23
C ARG A 77 7.78 15.34 -6.59
N THR A 78 7.16 16.17 -7.43
CA THR A 78 7.81 17.36 -8.03
C THR A 78 7.26 18.69 -7.53
N TYR A 79 6.05 18.74 -6.97
CA TYR A 79 5.45 19.97 -6.43
C TYR A 79 4.72 19.70 -5.10
N ARG A 80 4.81 20.59 -4.11
CA ARG A 80 4.20 20.43 -2.77
C ARG A 80 3.73 21.78 -2.19
N ASP A 81 2.43 21.94 -2.00
CA ASP A 81 1.85 23.01 -1.17
C ASP A 81 1.99 22.67 0.33
N ALA A 82 2.34 23.66 1.15
CA ALA A 82 2.48 23.54 2.61
C ALA A 82 1.17 23.11 3.31
N LYS A 83 0.00 23.45 2.75
CA LYS A 83 -1.31 23.00 3.28
C LYS A 83 -1.59 21.52 3.02
N LEU A 84 -0.96 20.92 2.01
CA LEU A 84 -1.06 19.49 1.72
C LEU A 84 0.07 18.68 2.36
N ALA A 85 1.10 19.34 2.88
CA ALA A 85 2.08 18.69 3.75
C ALA A 85 1.35 17.96 4.89
N PRO A 86 1.70 16.70 5.22
CA PRO A 86 1.28 16.12 6.49
C PRO A 86 1.53 17.15 7.59
N VAL A 87 0.52 17.38 8.43
CA VAL A 87 0.73 18.11 9.67
C VAL A 87 1.80 17.31 10.39
N VAL A 88 3.00 17.87 10.47
CA VAL A 88 4.02 17.37 11.38
C VAL A 88 3.44 17.70 12.76
N ARG A 89 2.55 16.83 13.26
CA ARG A 89 2.53 16.58 14.69
C ARG A 89 3.96 16.17 14.96
N ASP A 90 4.63 16.87 15.87
CA ASP A 90 5.98 16.52 16.30
C ASP A 90 6.04 15.01 16.35
N SER A 91 6.64 14.44 15.31
CA SER A 91 6.75 13.02 15.20
C SER A 91 7.76 12.76 16.29
N GLU A 92 7.26 12.27 17.44
CA GLU A 92 8.02 11.38 18.29
C GLU A 92 8.92 10.61 17.36
N PRO A 93 10.25 10.67 17.55
CA PRO A 93 11.16 10.08 16.61
C PRO A 93 10.71 8.64 16.43
N LEU A 94 10.07 8.38 15.28
CA LEU A 94 9.80 7.05 14.82
C LEU A 94 11.20 6.60 14.47
N LEU A 95 11.87 6.06 15.48
CA LEU A 95 12.69 4.89 15.32
C LEU A 95 11.82 3.97 14.48
N THR A 96 11.94 4.06 13.15
CA THR A 96 11.69 2.93 12.27
C THR A 96 12.76 1.92 12.64
N ALA A 97 12.61 1.37 13.84
CA ALA A 97 13.20 0.11 14.22
C ALA A 97 12.71 -0.82 13.13
N GLN A 98 13.63 -1.16 12.24
CA GLN A 98 13.48 -2.30 11.36
C GLN A 98 12.80 -3.39 12.19
N ALA A 99 11.56 -3.76 11.81
CA ALA A 99 10.69 -4.58 12.64
C ALA A 99 11.53 -5.74 13.17
N ASN A 100 11.77 -5.73 14.48
CA ASN A 100 12.73 -6.64 15.06
C ASN A 100 12.25 -8.06 14.69
N ARG A 101 13.11 -8.93 14.17
CA ARG A 101 12.73 -10.29 13.76
C ARG A 101 11.92 -11.02 14.84
N PHE A 102 12.17 -10.70 16.10
CA PHE A 102 11.43 -11.21 17.26
C PHE A 102 9.99 -10.68 17.35
N GLU A 103 9.73 -9.42 16.99
CA GLU A 103 8.38 -8.86 16.93
C GLU A 103 7.55 -9.48 15.80
N LEU A 104 8.15 -9.70 14.62
CA LEU A 104 7.46 -10.37 13.51
C LEU A 104 7.12 -11.83 13.87
N ALA A 105 8.07 -12.57 14.46
CA ALA A 105 7.83 -13.92 14.96
C ALA A 105 6.73 -13.95 16.04
N ALA A 106 6.73 -12.98 16.97
CA ALA A 106 5.69 -12.86 17.99
C ALA A 106 4.30 -12.61 17.39
N ARG A 107 4.21 -11.73 16.38
CA ARG A 107 2.93 -11.48 15.66
C ARG A 107 2.40 -12.75 14.99
N LEU A 108 3.26 -13.55 14.38
CA LEU A 108 2.89 -14.82 13.77
C LEU A 108 2.42 -15.84 14.79
N ALA A 109 3.13 -15.96 15.91
CA ALA A 109 2.72 -16.83 17.02
C ALA A 109 1.35 -16.42 17.57
N LEU A 110 1.12 -15.13 17.81
CA LEU A 110 -0.17 -14.60 18.28
C LEU A 110 -1.29 -14.83 17.26
N PHE A 111 -1.01 -14.65 15.97
CA PHE A 111 -1.96 -14.94 14.90
C PHE A 111 -2.37 -16.43 14.91
N LEU A 112 -1.40 -17.34 15.06
CA LEU A 112 -1.68 -18.78 15.14
C LEU A 112 -2.52 -19.13 16.37
N VAL A 113 -2.17 -18.60 17.54
CA VAL A 113 -2.98 -18.78 18.77
C VAL A 113 -4.41 -18.28 18.55
N ALA A 114 -4.59 -17.09 17.97
CA ALA A 114 -5.91 -16.53 17.73
C ALA A 114 -6.76 -17.35 16.73
N ARG A 115 -6.12 -18.00 15.75
CA ARG A 115 -6.82 -18.76 14.71
C ARG A 115 -7.01 -20.24 15.02
N THR A 116 -6.13 -20.81 15.84
CA THR A 116 -6.04 -22.27 16.04
C THR A 116 -5.96 -22.69 17.50
N GLY A 117 -5.76 -21.74 18.42
CA GLY A 117 -5.56 -22.01 19.86
C GLY A 117 -4.12 -22.34 20.24
N ASP A 118 -3.21 -22.55 19.28
CA ASP A 118 -1.82 -22.95 19.54
C ASP A 118 -0.84 -22.21 18.62
N ARG A 119 0.30 -21.77 19.17
CA ARG A 119 1.37 -21.10 18.42
C ARG A 119 2.16 -22.05 17.52
N LEU A 120 2.17 -23.35 17.81
CA LEU A 120 2.90 -24.37 17.04
C LEU A 120 2.05 -24.99 15.93
N ALA A 121 0.76 -24.67 15.89
CA ALA A 121 -0.15 -25.19 14.89
C ALA A 121 0.14 -24.65 13.48
N LYS A 122 -0.58 -25.24 12.52
CA LYS A 122 -0.53 -24.85 11.13
C LYS A 122 -1.86 -24.22 10.74
N TRP A 123 -1.80 -23.01 10.19
CA TRP A 123 -2.96 -22.34 9.62
C TRP A 123 -2.86 -22.27 8.10
N GLN A 124 -3.98 -22.46 7.41
CA GLN A 124 -4.07 -22.32 5.96
C GLN A 124 -5.32 -21.50 5.59
N GLY A 125 -5.14 -20.51 4.72
CA GLY A 125 -6.24 -19.67 4.27
C GLY A 125 -5.79 -18.52 3.38
N THR A 126 -6.65 -17.53 3.21
CA THR A 126 -6.36 -16.31 2.45
C THR A 126 -6.36 -15.10 3.38
N LEU A 127 -5.56 -14.08 3.05
CA LEU A 127 -5.50 -12.82 3.76
C LEU A 127 -5.53 -11.66 2.74
N LEU A 128 -6.18 -10.56 3.11
CA LEU A 128 -6.17 -9.31 2.36
C LEU A 128 -4.75 -8.73 2.31
N ALA A 129 -4.47 -7.90 1.30
CA ALA A 129 -3.14 -7.31 1.14
C ALA A 129 -2.71 -6.45 2.34
N ALA A 130 -3.67 -5.76 2.99
CA ALA A 130 -3.41 -5.00 4.22
C ALA A 130 -3.05 -5.91 5.40
N GLU A 131 -3.78 -7.01 5.58
CA GLU A 131 -3.53 -8.00 6.63
C GLU A 131 -2.16 -8.68 6.44
N GLN A 132 -1.80 -9.02 5.20
CA GLN A 132 -0.49 -9.58 4.89
C GLN A 132 0.64 -8.60 5.24
N ARG A 133 0.53 -7.32 4.88
CA ARG A 133 1.53 -6.31 5.24
C ARG A 133 1.62 -6.09 6.74
N ALA A 134 0.50 -6.10 7.45
CA ALA A 134 0.48 -5.96 8.90
C ALA A 134 1.14 -7.17 9.62
N LEU A 135 0.88 -8.38 9.12
CA LEU A 135 1.35 -9.63 9.72
C LEU A 135 2.79 -10.00 9.33
N PHE A 136 3.16 -9.81 8.06
CA PHE A 136 4.43 -10.26 7.50
C PHE A 136 5.39 -9.13 7.14
N GLY A 137 4.96 -7.87 7.21
CA GLY A 137 5.72 -6.72 6.69
C GLY A 137 5.70 -6.58 5.16
N ARG A 138 5.17 -7.56 4.42
CA ARG A 138 5.10 -7.56 2.95
C ARG A 138 3.85 -8.28 2.42
N PHE A 139 3.57 -8.07 1.13
CA PHE A 139 2.48 -8.73 0.42
C PHE A 139 3.04 -9.85 -0.48
N PHE A 140 2.57 -11.08 -0.30
CA PHE A 140 3.00 -12.24 -1.10
C PHE A 140 2.17 -12.43 -2.38
N GLY A 141 0.95 -11.88 -2.41
CA GLY A 141 0.04 -12.03 -3.54
C GLY A 141 -1.35 -12.49 -3.14
N LYS A 142 -2.21 -12.66 -4.16
CA LYS A 142 -3.48 -13.36 -4.01
C LYS A 142 -3.23 -14.85 -4.13
N GLY A 143 -3.64 -15.61 -3.13
CA GLY A 143 -3.43 -17.05 -3.10
C GLY A 143 -3.67 -17.62 -1.71
N THR A 144 -3.40 -18.92 -1.57
CA THR A 144 -3.46 -19.60 -0.29
C THR A 144 -2.13 -19.44 0.43
N LEU A 145 -2.19 -18.87 1.62
CA LEU A 145 -1.09 -18.81 2.57
C LEU A 145 -1.18 -20.01 3.52
N THR A 146 -0.02 -20.54 3.88
CA THR A 146 0.15 -21.55 4.91
C THR A 146 1.20 -21.04 5.88
N ILE A 147 0.82 -20.86 7.13
CA ILE A 147 1.70 -20.43 8.22
C ILE A 147 1.90 -21.65 9.13
N ASP A 148 3.14 -22.12 9.23
CA ASP A 148 3.52 -23.31 10.01
C ASP A 148 4.33 -22.86 11.22
N GLY A 149 3.73 -22.92 12.41
CA GLY A 149 4.37 -22.53 13.66
C GLY A 149 5.40 -23.54 14.16
N THR A 150 5.29 -24.82 13.77
CA THR A 150 6.27 -25.84 14.16
C THR A 150 7.57 -25.68 13.37
N ARG A 151 7.46 -25.39 12.07
CA ARG A 151 8.63 -25.21 11.20
C ARG A 151 9.09 -23.75 11.11
N GLU A 152 8.33 -22.82 11.67
CA GLU A 152 8.52 -21.37 11.53
C GLU A 152 8.65 -20.97 10.04
N ARG A 153 7.71 -21.44 9.21
CA ARG A 153 7.70 -21.16 7.76
C ARG A 153 6.38 -20.59 7.29
N ILE A 154 6.47 -19.79 6.23
CA ILE A 154 5.33 -19.29 5.47
C ILE A 154 5.45 -19.78 4.04
N LYS A 155 4.38 -20.40 3.55
CA LYS A 155 4.25 -20.85 2.17
C LYS A 155 3.10 -20.13 1.50
N HIS A 156 3.36 -19.50 0.36
CA HIS A 156 2.35 -18.92 -0.50
C HIS A 156 2.19 -19.78 -1.75
N SER A 157 0.95 -20.14 -2.07
CA SER A 157 0.62 -20.95 -3.23
C SER A 157 -0.55 -20.37 -4.01
N VAL A 158 -0.47 -20.48 -5.32
CA VAL A 158 -1.52 -20.04 -6.26
C VAL A 158 -2.00 -21.23 -7.06
N THR A 159 -3.29 -21.27 -7.37
CA THR A 159 -3.84 -22.29 -8.27
C THR A 159 -3.43 -21.93 -9.70
N ARG A 160 -2.79 -22.85 -10.42
CA ARG A 160 -2.49 -22.65 -11.85
C ARG A 160 -3.79 -22.60 -12.65
N SER A 161 -3.76 -21.84 -13.75
CA SER A 161 -4.86 -21.79 -14.72
C SER A 161 -5.27 -23.21 -15.12
N PHE A 162 -6.58 -23.45 -15.24
CA PHE A 162 -7.18 -24.77 -15.54
C PHE A 162 -7.12 -25.82 -14.41
N GLY A 163 -6.87 -25.42 -13.16
CA GLY A 163 -7.04 -26.30 -11.99
C GLY A 163 -6.00 -27.43 -11.87
N MET A 164 -4.99 -27.47 -12.75
CA MET A 164 -4.00 -28.54 -12.84
C MET A 164 -2.87 -28.48 -11.79
N GLY A 165 -3.14 -27.88 -10.62
CA GLY A 165 -2.24 -27.93 -9.46
C GLY A 165 -2.05 -26.60 -8.74
N ARG A 166 -1.43 -26.68 -7.55
CA ARG A 166 -0.97 -25.52 -6.78
C ARG A 166 0.49 -25.28 -7.06
N GLU A 167 0.83 -24.06 -7.43
CA GLU A 167 2.20 -23.59 -7.59
C GLU A 167 2.63 -22.83 -6.34
N VAL A 168 3.75 -23.24 -5.74
CA VAL A 168 4.36 -22.53 -4.62
C VAL A 168 5.15 -21.36 -5.19
N THR A 169 4.75 -20.13 -4.85
CA THR A 169 5.40 -18.89 -5.32
C THR A 169 6.27 -18.24 -4.25
N ALA A 170 6.10 -18.63 -2.99
CA ALA A 170 7.00 -18.27 -1.91
C ALA A 170 7.04 -19.38 -0.85
N ASP A 171 8.23 -19.65 -0.31
CA ASP A 171 8.47 -20.54 0.82
C ASP A 171 9.62 -19.96 1.64
N VAL A 172 9.29 -19.25 2.72
CA VAL A 172 10.25 -18.43 3.51
C VAL A 172 10.21 -18.81 4.98
N ALA A 173 11.35 -18.73 5.67
CA ALA A 173 11.38 -18.83 7.12
C ALA A 173 10.88 -17.52 7.76
N TRP A 174 10.39 -17.59 8.99
CA TRP A 174 9.97 -16.39 9.73
C TRP A 174 11.14 -15.41 9.97
N SER A 175 12.37 -15.94 10.06
CA SER A 175 13.60 -15.15 10.17
C SER A 175 13.92 -14.32 8.92
N ASP A 176 13.35 -14.67 7.77
CA ASP A 176 13.65 -14.09 6.46
C ASP A 176 12.52 -13.16 5.97
N LEU A 177 11.66 -12.74 6.90
CA LEU A 177 10.59 -11.77 6.67
C LEU A 177 11.11 -10.33 6.72
#